data_AF-A0A401GAA6-F1
#
_entry.id   AF-A0A401GAA6-F1
#
_cell.length_a   1.000
_cell.length_b   1.000
_cell.length_c   1.000
_cell.angle_alpha   90.00
_cell.angle_beta   90.00
_cell.angle_gamma   90.00
#
_symmetry.space_group_name_H-M   'P 1'
#
loop_
_entity.id
_entity.type
_entity.pdbx_description
1 polymer ?
#
loop_
_entity_poly.entity_id
_entity_poly.type
_entity_poly.pdbx_seq_one_letter_code
_entity_poly.pdbx_strand_id
1 'polypeptide(L)'
;MNHYSITLSEVLLFVLSAEMHETYMNIMLADLVNRAQEILTAFHLHPKTTATTVDWTLQLARSCYSRAMQMLTRKEHGWHFSATNTKPEQIHDFRIEDMAEKMRTVTPDLWEMVHFLLSGKDSMDTDTEMELDSREPDLEERQYWESEGMEDVWVGPDEVAAEVQQEEKDQKAVQKKRESREVLTTIIGLVTTTGYLEIPDKGPTRRQLPS
;
A
#
# COMPACT_ATOMS: atom_id res chain seq x y z
N MET A 1 -33.20 47.32 -2.09
CA MET A 1 -33.06 46.37 -3.22
C MET A 1 -31.70 45.73 -3.07
N ASN A 2 -31.65 44.45 -2.69
CA ASN A 2 -30.39 43.72 -2.54
C ASN A 2 -29.93 43.30 -3.94
N HIS A 3 -28.86 43.92 -4.45
CA HIS A 3 -28.20 43.45 -5.65
C HIS A 3 -27.47 42.15 -5.29
N TYR A 4 -27.95 41.00 -5.78
CA TYR A 4 -27.20 39.76 -5.68
C TYR A 4 -25.92 39.91 -6.52
N SER A 5 -24.78 40.09 -5.85
CA SER A 5 -23.48 40.10 -6.50
C SER A 5 -23.09 38.65 -6.80
N ILE A 6 -23.43 38.18 -8.00
CA ILE A 6 -23.01 36.86 -8.46
C ILE A 6 -21.52 36.96 -8.84
N THR A 7 -20.71 36.06 -8.30
CA THR A 7 -19.28 35.97 -8.60
C THR A 7 -19.04 35.17 -9.87
N LEU A 8 -17.91 35.42 -10.54
CA LEU A 8 -17.51 34.62 -11.71
C LEU A 8 -17.41 33.12 -11.38
N SER A 9 -16.93 32.78 -10.19
CA SER A 9 -16.82 31.39 -9.72
C SER A 9 -18.18 30.70 -9.62
N GLU A 10 -19.21 31.41 -9.14
CA GLU A 10 -20.59 30.88 -9.07
C GLU A 10 -21.18 30.68 -10.46
N VAL A 11 -20.94 31.61 -11.40
CA VAL A 11 -21.37 31.44 -12.80
C VAL A 11 -20.67 30.23 -13.43
N LEU A 12 -19.35 30.09 -13.26
CA LEU A 12 -18.59 28.97 -13.78
C LEU A 12 -19.08 27.63 -13.23
N LEU A 13 -19.26 27.54 -11.92
CA LEU A 13 -19.77 26.33 -11.27
C LEU A 13 -21.19 26.00 -11.76
N PHE A 14 -22.06 27.01 -11.89
CA PHE A 14 -23.42 26.81 -12.39
C PHE A 14 -23.42 26.32 -13.83
N VAL A 15 -22.64 26.94 -14.73
CA VAL A 15 -22.57 26.54 -16.14
C VAL A 15 -21.99 25.13 -16.29
N LEU A 16 -21.00 24.75 -15.47
CA LEU A 16 -20.36 23.43 -15.55
C LEU A 16 -21.14 22.30 -14.85
N SER A 17 -22.07 22.61 -13.94
CA SER A 17 -22.84 21.60 -13.18
C SER A 17 -24.32 21.52 -13.55
N ALA A 18 -24.89 22.52 -14.23
CA ALA A 18 -26.29 22.50 -14.63
C ALA A 18 -26.50 21.60 -15.87
N GLU A 19 -27.37 20.61 -15.75
CA GLU A 19 -27.86 19.79 -16.88
C GLU A 19 -28.91 20.51 -17.74
N MET A 20 -28.84 21.83 -17.86
CA MET A 20 -29.91 22.65 -18.47
C MET A 20 -29.63 22.89 -19.96
N HIS A 21 -30.54 22.45 -20.82
CA HIS A 21 -30.48 22.57 -22.28
C HIS A 21 -30.88 23.97 -22.83
N GLU A 22 -30.60 25.06 -22.12
CA GLU A 22 -30.85 26.39 -22.67
C GLU A 22 -29.78 26.74 -23.72
N THR A 23 -30.22 27.19 -24.90
CA THR A 23 -29.35 27.49 -26.05
C THR A 23 -28.20 28.45 -25.71
N TYR A 24 -28.43 29.43 -24.82
CA TYR A 24 -27.39 30.37 -24.38
C TYR A 24 -26.36 29.73 -23.44
N MET A 25 -26.82 28.88 -22.51
CA MET A 25 -25.92 28.12 -21.62
C MET A 25 -25.07 27.13 -22.40
N ASN A 26 -25.61 26.56 -23.49
CA ASN A 26 -24.87 25.67 -24.38
C ASN A 26 -23.67 26.38 -25.06
N ILE A 27 -23.83 27.63 -25.49
CA ILE A 27 -22.74 28.41 -26.10
C ILE A 27 -21.62 28.67 -25.07
N MET A 28 -21.98 29.08 -23.85
CA MET A 28 -20.99 29.32 -22.79
C MET A 28 -20.30 28.02 -22.34
N LEU A 29 -21.05 26.93 -22.21
CA LEU A 29 -20.50 25.62 -21.90
C LEU A 29 -19.55 25.15 -23.00
N ALA A 30 -19.92 25.32 -24.27
CA ALA A 30 -19.07 24.95 -25.39
C ALA A 30 -17.75 25.75 -25.39
N ASP A 31 -17.78 27.06 -25.14
CA ASP A 31 -16.57 27.88 -25.01
C ASP A 31 -15.70 27.40 -23.83
N LEU A 32 -16.30 27.16 -22.67
CA LEU A 32 -15.61 26.65 -21.48
C LEU A 32 -14.96 25.27 -21.71
N VAL A 33 -15.68 24.36 -22.35
CA VAL A 33 -15.17 23.02 -22.67
C VAL A 33 -14.03 23.11 -23.70
N ASN A 34 -14.20 23.92 -24.74
CA ASN A 34 -13.17 24.11 -25.76
C ASN A 34 -11.89 24.74 -25.20
N ARG A 35 -12.02 25.60 -24.18
CA ARG A 35 -10.89 26.28 -23.53
C ARG A 35 -10.48 25.65 -22.20
N ALA A 36 -11.02 24.47 -21.85
CA ALA A 36 -10.78 23.85 -20.55
C ALA A 36 -9.29 23.64 -20.27
N GLN A 37 -8.52 23.18 -21.26
CA GLN A 37 -7.08 23.00 -21.11
C GLN A 37 -6.34 24.32 -20.86
N GLU A 38 -6.68 25.39 -21.59
CA GLU A 38 -6.08 26.72 -21.38
C GLU A 38 -6.40 27.26 -19.98
N ILE A 39 -7.64 27.09 -19.53
CA ILE A 39 -8.10 27.55 -18.21
C ILE A 39 -7.38 26.78 -17.11
N LEU A 40 -7.31 25.44 -17.20
CA LEU A 40 -6.57 24.61 -16.24
C LEU A 40 -5.08 24.94 -16.23
N THR A 41 -4.50 25.18 -17.41
CA THR A 41 -3.09 25.61 -17.54
C THR A 41 -2.88 26.97 -16.89
N ALA A 42 -3.80 27.92 -17.06
CA ALA A 42 -3.72 29.22 -16.40
C ALA A 42 -3.76 29.10 -14.87
N PHE A 43 -4.61 28.21 -14.32
CA PHE A 43 -4.61 27.92 -12.89
C PHE A 43 -3.29 27.28 -12.42
N HIS A 44 -2.72 26.39 -13.21
CA HIS A 44 -1.44 25.75 -12.92
C HIS A 44 -0.27 26.74 -12.96
N LEU A 45 -0.24 27.68 -13.92
CA LEU A 45 0.83 28.67 -14.06
C LEU A 45 0.73 29.84 -13.08
N HIS A 46 -0.46 30.11 -12.53
CA HIS A 46 -0.65 31.27 -11.67
C HIS A 46 -0.13 31.02 -10.24
N PRO A 47 0.81 31.85 -9.71
CA PRO A 47 1.54 31.54 -8.48
C PRO A 47 0.69 31.29 -7.23
N LYS A 48 -0.49 31.90 -7.14
CA LYS A 48 -1.37 31.72 -5.97
C LYS A 48 -2.21 30.43 -6.03
N THR A 49 -2.32 29.83 -7.21
CA THR A 49 -3.17 28.65 -7.44
C THR A 49 -2.35 27.42 -7.81
N THR A 50 -1.12 27.57 -8.32
CA THR A 50 -0.23 26.47 -8.72
C THR A 50 -0.18 25.33 -7.69
N ALA A 51 0.10 25.65 -6.42
CA ALA A 51 0.22 24.64 -5.38
C ALA A 51 -1.09 23.86 -5.18
N THR A 52 -2.22 24.55 -5.11
CA THR A 52 -3.55 23.94 -4.98
C THR A 52 -3.93 23.13 -6.22
N THR A 53 -3.63 23.65 -7.42
CA THR A 53 -3.92 22.97 -8.68
C THR A 53 -3.11 21.68 -8.79
N VAL A 54 -1.81 21.70 -8.48
CA VAL A 54 -0.96 20.49 -8.49
C VAL A 54 -1.45 19.46 -7.49
N ASP A 55 -1.75 19.86 -6.25
CA ASP A 55 -2.25 18.94 -5.22
C ASP A 55 -3.59 18.30 -5.64
N TRP A 56 -4.54 19.10 -6.13
CA TRP A 56 -5.81 18.60 -6.65
C TRP A 56 -5.64 17.64 -7.84
N THR A 57 -4.78 17.98 -8.81
CA THR A 57 -4.50 17.11 -9.96
C THR A 57 -3.89 15.78 -9.53
N LEU A 58 -2.95 15.79 -8.57
CA LEU A 58 -2.36 14.57 -8.03
C LEU A 58 -3.39 13.71 -7.28
N GLN A 59 -4.29 14.33 -6.50
CA GLN A 59 -5.38 13.61 -5.83
C GLN A 59 -6.35 12.97 -6.83
N LEU A 60 -6.68 13.68 -7.90
CA LEU A 60 -7.52 13.17 -8.97
C LEU A 60 -6.84 12.00 -9.69
N ALA A 61 -5.56 12.15 -10.08
CA ALA A 61 -4.77 11.10 -10.72
C ALA A 61 -4.70 9.84 -9.83
N ARG A 62 -4.40 9.99 -8.54
CA ARG A 62 -4.39 8.87 -7.57
C ARG A 62 -5.73 8.15 -7.53
N SER A 63 -6.84 8.90 -7.52
CA SER A 63 -8.19 8.32 -7.48
C SER A 63 -8.50 7.54 -8.76
N CYS A 64 -8.17 8.09 -9.93
CA CYS A 64 -8.35 7.42 -11.22
C CYS A 64 -7.53 6.13 -11.32
N TYR A 65 -6.22 6.20 -11.05
CA TYR A 65 -5.34 5.04 -11.14
C TYR A 65 -5.61 4.00 -10.05
N SER A 66 -6.03 4.40 -8.85
CA SER A 66 -6.50 3.47 -7.83
C SER A 66 -7.74 2.71 -8.30
N ARG A 67 -8.71 3.39 -8.94
CA ARG A 67 -9.89 2.73 -9.50
C ARG A 67 -9.51 1.79 -10.66
N ALA A 68 -8.62 2.22 -11.55
CA ALA A 68 -8.11 1.37 -12.62
C ALA A 68 -7.44 0.10 -12.06
N MET A 69 -6.56 0.25 -11.06
CA MET A 69 -5.92 -0.88 -10.40
C MET A 69 -6.94 -1.81 -9.72
N GLN A 70 -7.97 -1.26 -9.09
CA GLN A 70 -9.06 -2.06 -8.52
C GLN A 70 -9.84 -2.83 -9.59
N MET A 71 -10.12 -2.23 -10.74
CA MET A 71 -10.76 -2.91 -11.87
C MET A 71 -9.92 -4.09 -12.35
N LEU A 72 -8.62 -3.86 -12.50
CA LEU A 72 -7.67 -4.82 -12.99
C LEU A 72 -7.48 -6.00 -12.03
N THR A 73 -7.41 -5.71 -10.73
CA THR A 73 -7.28 -6.73 -9.67
C THR A 73 -8.55 -7.56 -9.44
N ARG A 74 -9.71 -7.21 -10.01
CA ARG A 74 -10.94 -8.02 -9.84
C ARG A 74 -10.72 -9.48 -10.22
N LYS A 75 -11.41 -10.39 -9.52
CA LYS A 75 -11.32 -11.85 -9.75
C LYS A 75 -11.57 -12.24 -11.20
N GLU A 76 -12.46 -11.52 -11.89
CA GLU A 76 -12.83 -11.70 -13.30
C GLU A 76 -11.63 -11.57 -14.25
N HIS A 77 -10.66 -10.71 -13.92
CA HIS A 77 -9.49 -10.46 -14.77
C HIS A 77 -8.30 -11.36 -14.43
N GLY A 78 -8.37 -12.07 -13.30
CA GLY A 78 -7.37 -13.07 -12.89
C GLY A 78 -6.08 -12.47 -12.32
N TRP A 79 -6.08 -11.20 -11.94
CA TRP A 79 -4.92 -10.52 -11.31
C TRP A 79 -4.88 -10.66 -9.79
N HIS A 80 -5.87 -11.31 -9.20
CA HIS A 80 -5.88 -11.60 -7.77
C HIS A 80 -5.02 -12.84 -7.47
N PHE A 81 -3.76 -12.63 -7.13
CA PHE A 81 -2.91 -13.68 -6.53
C PHE A 81 -3.14 -13.70 -5.02
N SER A 82 -3.82 -14.72 -4.53
CA SER A 82 -3.96 -14.96 -3.10
C SER A 82 -2.91 -15.96 -2.68
N ALA A 83 -1.88 -15.53 -1.95
CA ALA A 83 -0.78 -16.40 -1.52
C ALA A 83 -1.26 -17.71 -0.84
N THR A 84 -2.44 -17.70 -0.22
CA THR A 84 -3.03 -18.88 0.44
C THR A 84 -3.76 -19.85 -0.50
N ASN A 85 -4.17 -19.42 -1.70
CA ASN A 85 -5.01 -20.20 -2.64
C ASN A 85 -4.37 -20.37 -4.02
N THR A 86 -3.25 -19.69 -4.29
CA THR A 86 -2.52 -19.82 -5.54
C THR A 86 -1.90 -21.20 -5.63
N LYS A 87 -2.26 -21.95 -6.67
CA LYS A 87 -1.63 -23.24 -6.94
C LYS A 87 -0.25 -23.02 -7.59
N PRO A 88 0.74 -23.90 -7.36
CA PRO A 88 2.07 -23.78 -7.95
C PRO A 88 2.05 -23.63 -9.47
N GLU A 89 1.12 -24.29 -10.16
CA GLU A 89 0.98 -24.22 -11.62
C GLU A 89 0.62 -22.80 -12.09
N GLN A 90 -0.13 -22.03 -11.30
CA GLN A 90 -0.48 -20.65 -11.64
C GLN A 90 0.71 -19.69 -11.59
N ILE A 91 1.75 -20.06 -10.84
CA ILE A 91 3.01 -19.30 -10.78
C ILE A 91 3.87 -19.66 -11.99
N HIS A 92 3.92 -20.95 -12.34
CA HIS A 92 4.66 -21.42 -13.53
C HIS A 92 4.04 -20.93 -14.85
N ASP A 93 2.72 -20.85 -14.92
CA ASP A 93 1.99 -20.36 -16.08
C ASP A 93 1.86 -18.82 -16.11
N PHE A 94 2.41 -18.12 -15.11
CA PHE A 94 2.33 -16.65 -15.06
C PHE A 94 3.19 -16.03 -16.16
N ARG A 95 2.56 -15.20 -16.99
CA ARG A 95 3.22 -14.46 -18.06
C ARG A 95 2.98 -12.98 -17.90
N ILE A 96 4.06 -12.21 -17.83
CA ILE A 96 3.99 -10.75 -17.74
C ILE A 96 3.41 -10.14 -19.02
N GLU A 97 3.57 -10.80 -20.17
CA GLU A 97 2.97 -10.34 -21.44
C GLU A 97 1.44 -10.41 -21.40
N ASP A 98 0.88 -11.48 -20.83
CA ASP A 98 -0.57 -11.62 -20.67
C ASP A 98 -1.12 -10.58 -19.68
N MET A 99 -0.29 -10.18 -18.71
CA MET A 99 -0.58 -9.10 -17.78
C MET A 99 -0.60 -7.75 -18.50
N ALA A 100 0.45 -7.43 -19.26
CA ALA A 100 0.53 -6.21 -20.08
C ALA A 100 -0.67 -6.09 -21.04
N GLU A 101 -1.01 -7.17 -21.74
CA GLU A 101 -2.15 -7.21 -22.67
C GLU A 101 -3.49 -6.95 -21.96
N LYS A 102 -3.69 -7.56 -20.78
CA LYS A 102 -4.88 -7.32 -19.96
C LYS A 102 -4.93 -5.88 -19.43
N MET A 103 -3.81 -5.31 -18.99
CA MET A 103 -3.78 -3.92 -18.54
C MET A 103 -4.15 -2.98 -19.69
N ARG A 104 -3.61 -3.22 -20.89
CA ARG A 104 -3.90 -2.45 -22.10
C ARG A 104 -5.38 -2.50 -22.49
N THR A 105 -6.02 -3.66 -22.34
CA THR A 105 -7.43 -3.85 -22.72
C THR A 105 -8.42 -3.38 -21.66
N VAL A 106 -8.16 -3.62 -20.37
CA VAL A 106 -9.08 -3.32 -19.27
C VAL A 106 -8.90 -1.90 -18.73
N THR A 107 -7.67 -1.38 -18.77
CA THR A 107 -7.29 -0.09 -18.19
C THR A 107 -6.27 0.64 -19.07
N PRO A 108 -6.66 1.10 -20.28
CA PRO A 108 -5.73 1.70 -21.24
C PRO A 108 -5.00 2.92 -20.66
N ASP A 109 -5.68 3.76 -19.88
CA ASP A 109 -5.06 4.94 -19.26
C ASP A 109 -3.94 4.57 -18.26
N LEU A 110 -4.08 3.45 -17.55
CA LEU A 110 -3.07 2.95 -16.63
C LEU A 110 -1.89 2.35 -17.40
N TRP A 111 -2.16 1.64 -18.49
CA TRP A 111 -1.13 1.11 -19.38
C TRP A 111 -0.26 2.23 -19.95
N GLU A 112 -0.88 3.27 -20.52
CA GLU A 112 -0.15 4.44 -21.06
C GLU A 112 0.68 5.13 -19.99
N MET A 113 0.15 5.28 -18.77
CA MET A 113 0.90 5.87 -17.66
C MET A 113 2.13 5.03 -17.27
N VAL A 114 1.98 3.71 -17.15
CA VAL A 114 3.10 2.81 -16.85
C VAL A 114 4.12 2.85 -17.98
N HIS A 115 3.68 2.79 -19.24
CA HIS A 115 4.54 2.88 -20.40
C HIS A 115 5.32 4.20 -20.41
N PHE A 116 4.65 5.33 -20.16
CA PHE A 116 5.28 6.64 -20.05
C PHE A 116 6.35 6.69 -18.95
N LEU A 117 6.06 6.17 -17.75
CA LEU A 117 7.01 6.13 -16.64
C LEU A 117 8.23 5.25 -16.94
N LEU A 118 8.05 4.14 -17.67
CA LEU A 118 9.13 3.22 -18.02
C LEU A 118 9.92 3.65 -19.26
N SER A 119 9.33 4.48 -20.13
CA SER A 119 10.00 4.93 -21.37
C SER A 119 11.16 5.90 -21.12
N GLY A 120 11.34 6.40 -19.90
CA GLY A 120 12.40 7.36 -19.56
C GLY A 120 12.34 8.67 -20.35
N LYS A 121 11.26 8.91 -21.11
CA LYS A 121 11.04 10.14 -21.87
C LYS A 121 10.57 11.21 -20.89
N ASP A 122 11.47 12.12 -20.53
CA ASP A 122 11.06 13.42 -20.02
C ASP A 122 10.15 14.08 -21.07
N SER A 123 9.01 14.60 -20.62
CA SER A 123 7.84 14.99 -21.42
C SER A 123 8.03 16.22 -22.31
N MET A 124 9.21 16.43 -22.89
CA MET A 124 9.52 17.60 -23.71
C MET A 124 10.15 17.32 -25.07
N ASP A 125 10.12 16.08 -25.56
CA ASP A 125 10.39 15.78 -26.97
C ASP A 125 9.15 15.13 -27.61
N THR A 126 8.33 15.98 -28.22
CA THR A 126 7.36 15.59 -29.23
C THR A 126 8.09 15.08 -30.47
N ASP A 127 7.53 14.02 -31.07
CA ASP A 127 7.92 13.41 -32.36
C ASP A 127 9.23 12.61 -32.35
N THR A 128 9.17 11.36 -31.90
CA THR A 128 9.99 10.32 -32.52
C THR A 128 9.23 9.00 -32.51
N GLU A 129 9.12 8.45 -33.71
CA GLU A 129 8.47 7.20 -34.09
C GLU A 129 8.82 6.05 -33.14
N MET A 130 7.85 5.15 -33.04
CA MET A 130 7.85 3.95 -32.23
C MET A 130 8.88 2.94 -32.79
N GLU A 131 10.16 3.22 -32.62
CA GLU A 131 11.22 2.23 -32.82
C GLU A 131 11.26 1.36 -31.56
N LEU A 132 10.85 0.10 -31.70
CA LEU A 132 11.11 -0.93 -30.69
C LEU A 132 12.62 -0.98 -30.50
N ASP A 133 13.09 -0.32 -29.44
CA ASP A 133 14.50 -0.21 -29.09
C ASP A 133 15.05 -1.60 -28.81
N SER A 134 15.61 -2.20 -29.85
CA SER A 134 16.43 -3.40 -29.78
C SER A 134 17.84 -3.00 -29.31
N ARG A 135 17.93 -2.14 -28.29
CA ARG A 135 19.22 -1.71 -27.74
C ARG A 135 19.88 -2.92 -27.15
N GLU A 136 20.96 -3.35 -27.77
CA GLU A 136 21.84 -4.31 -27.13
C GLU A 136 22.35 -3.67 -25.83
N PRO A 137 22.23 -4.36 -24.68
CA PRO A 137 22.75 -3.87 -23.42
C PRO A 137 24.24 -3.62 -23.60
N ASP A 138 24.71 -2.48 -23.08
CA ASP A 138 26.12 -2.12 -23.19
C ASP A 138 26.99 -3.06 -22.36
N LEU A 139 28.30 -2.99 -22.56
CA LEU A 139 29.25 -3.89 -21.90
C LEU A 139 29.23 -3.75 -20.37
N GLU A 140 28.85 -2.58 -19.84
CA GLU A 140 28.82 -2.30 -18.41
C GLU A 140 27.55 -2.90 -17.77
N GLU A 141 26.41 -2.76 -18.45
CA GLU A 141 25.15 -3.40 -18.09
C GLU A 141 25.24 -4.93 -18.17
N ARG A 142 25.89 -5.48 -19.22
CA ARG A 142 26.17 -6.92 -19.29
C ARG A 142 27.04 -7.39 -18.12
N GLN A 143 28.07 -6.63 -17.77
CA GLN A 143 28.98 -6.99 -16.69
C GLN A 143 28.29 -6.91 -15.32
N TYR A 144 27.32 -6.00 -15.14
CA TYR A 144 26.46 -5.95 -13.96
C TYR A 144 25.62 -7.24 -13.84
N TRP A 145 24.87 -7.60 -14.88
CA TRP A 145 24.03 -8.81 -14.88
C TRP A 145 24.85 -10.12 -14.82
N GLU A 146 26.05 -10.15 -15.40
CA GLU A 146 26.98 -11.28 -15.30
C GLU A 146 27.64 -11.37 -13.91
N SER A 147 27.87 -10.25 -13.23
CA SER A 147 28.46 -10.22 -11.89
C SER A 147 27.50 -10.66 -10.78
N GLU A 148 26.19 -10.49 -10.99
CA GLU A 148 25.14 -11.01 -10.09
C GLU A 148 24.74 -12.47 -10.42
N GLY A 149 25.35 -13.07 -11.44
CA GLY A 149 25.13 -14.45 -11.88
C GLY A 149 25.88 -15.53 -11.08
N MET A 150 26.37 -15.25 -9.86
CA MET A 150 27.05 -16.25 -9.03
C MET A 150 26.69 -16.16 -7.54
N GLU A 151 25.96 -17.19 -7.11
CA GLU A 151 25.77 -17.66 -5.72
C GLU A 151 24.81 -16.90 -4.80
N ASP A 152 23.55 -16.76 -5.22
CA ASP A 152 22.47 -17.09 -4.28
C ASP A 152 22.37 -18.62 -4.21
N VAL A 153 23.02 -19.21 -3.21
CA VAL A 153 22.80 -20.60 -2.82
C VAL A 153 21.31 -20.73 -2.52
N TRP A 154 20.56 -21.28 -3.46
CA TRP A 154 19.18 -21.68 -3.25
C TRP A 154 19.19 -22.82 -2.22
N VAL A 155 19.06 -22.46 -0.94
CA VAL A 155 18.80 -23.39 0.16
C VAL A 155 17.43 -24.00 -0.12
N GLY A 156 17.44 -25.25 -0.58
CA GLY A 156 16.22 -25.92 -1.00
C GLY A 156 15.19 -26.01 0.13
N PRO A 157 13.90 -26.17 -0.20
CA PRO A 157 12.80 -26.21 0.77
C PRO A 157 12.95 -27.27 1.86
N ASP A 158 13.81 -28.27 1.66
CA ASP A 158 14.13 -29.30 2.66
C ASP A 158 14.97 -28.78 3.84
N GLU A 159 15.87 -27.81 3.65
CA GLU A 159 16.67 -27.23 4.75
C GLU A 159 15.86 -26.19 5.54
N VAL A 160 15.03 -25.38 4.86
CA VAL A 160 14.13 -24.42 5.52
C VAL A 160 13.02 -25.14 6.30
N ALA A 161 12.51 -26.26 5.79
CA ALA A 161 11.55 -27.09 6.52
C ALA A 161 12.16 -27.75 7.77
N ALA A 162 13.45 -28.09 7.74
CA ALA A 162 14.16 -28.63 8.89
C ALA A 162 14.37 -27.58 9.99
N GLU A 163 14.70 -26.33 9.64
CA GLU A 163 14.83 -25.24 10.60
C GLU A 163 13.49 -24.85 11.23
N VAL A 164 12.41 -24.74 10.44
CA VAL A 164 11.07 -24.43 10.95
C VAL A 164 10.56 -25.53 11.90
N GLN A 165 10.85 -26.80 11.63
CA GLN A 165 10.49 -27.90 12.53
C GLN A 165 11.31 -27.91 13.83
N GLN A 166 12.55 -27.42 13.79
CA GLN A 166 13.41 -27.34 14.97
C GLN A 166 12.99 -26.18 15.87
N GLU A 167 12.68 -25.01 15.32
CA GLU A 167 12.15 -23.87 16.09
C GLU A 167 10.78 -24.18 16.71
N GLU A 168 9.90 -24.90 16.01
CA GLU A 168 8.59 -25.28 16.58
C GLU A 168 8.74 -26.29 17.74
N LYS A 169 9.73 -27.18 17.69
CA LYS A 169 10.07 -28.09 18.79
C LYS A 169 10.65 -27.34 19.99
N ASP A 170 11.53 -26.38 19.74
CA ASP A 170 12.16 -25.59 20.80
C ASP A 170 11.16 -24.65 21.47
N GLN A 171 10.23 -24.05 20.72
CA GLN A 171 9.13 -23.26 21.28
C GLN A 171 8.16 -24.12 22.12
N LYS A 172 7.81 -25.33 21.66
CA LYS A 172 6.99 -26.27 22.44
C LYS A 172 7.70 -26.74 23.72
N ALA A 173 9.02 -26.93 23.69
CA ALA A 173 9.81 -27.28 24.86
C ALA A 173 9.87 -26.13 25.89
N VAL A 174 10.01 -24.89 25.43
CA VAL A 174 9.98 -23.69 26.28
C VAL A 174 8.59 -23.49 26.92
N GLN A 175 7.51 -23.71 26.16
CA GLN A 175 6.14 -23.60 26.66
C GLN A 175 5.85 -24.65 27.74
N LYS A 176 6.23 -25.92 27.52
CA LYS A 176 6.06 -27.01 28.49
C LYS A 176 6.86 -26.76 29.78
N LYS A 177 8.05 -26.15 29.66
CA LYS A 177 8.89 -25.75 30.81
C LYS A 177 8.26 -24.60 31.60
N ARG A 178 7.53 -23.70 30.93
CA ARG A 178 6.81 -22.59 31.57
C ARG A 178 5.58 -23.09 32.33
N GLU A 179 4.80 -23.99 31.74
CA GLU A 179 3.65 -24.64 32.40
C GLU A 179 4.08 -25.45 33.62
N SER A 180 5.17 -26.21 33.53
CA SER A 180 5.73 -26.93 34.70
C SER A 180 6.19 -26.00 35.81
N ARG A 181 6.69 -24.80 35.47
CA ARG A 181 7.07 -23.78 36.46
C ARG A 181 5.85 -23.19 37.16
N GLU A 182 4.76 -22.91 36.43
CA GLU A 182 3.52 -22.37 37.00
C GLU A 182 2.85 -23.34 37.97
N VAL A 183 2.86 -24.65 37.64
CA VAL A 183 2.37 -25.71 38.53
C VAL A 183 3.23 -25.78 39.80
N LEU A 184 4.56 -25.73 39.68
CA LEU A 184 5.45 -25.73 40.85
C LEU A 184 5.26 -24.51 41.74
N THR A 185 5.09 -23.31 41.18
CA THR A 185 4.78 -22.10 41.98
C THR A 185 3.42 -22.18 42.67
N THR A 186 2.42 -22.78 42.03
CA THR A 186 1.09 -22.98 42.62
C THR A 186 1.15 -23.96 43.78
N ILE A 187 1.89 -25.07 43.64
CA ILE A 187 2.07 -26.05 44.71
C ILE A 187 2.87 -25.46 45.87
N ILE A 188 3.97 -24.74 45.61
CA ILE A 188 4.76 -24.08 46.65
C ILE A 188 3.91 -23.06 47.40
N GLY A 189 3.09 -22.26 46.69
CA GLY A 189 2.16 -21.31 47.31
C GLY A 189 1.13 -21.98 48.22
N LEU A 190 0.60 -23.15 47.84
CA LEU A 190 -0.33 -23.91 48.67
C LEU A 190 0.34 -24.52 49.91
N VAL A 191 1.60 -24.97 49.80
CA VAL A 191 2.38 -25.51 50.92
C VAL A 191 2.78 -24.40 51.91
N THR A 192 3.09 -23.18 51.44
CA THR A 192 3.40 -22.06 52.34
C THR A 192 2.18 -21.47 53.03
N THR A 193 1.00 -21.54 52.41
CA THR A 193 -0.24 -20.97 52.98
C THR A 193 -0.87 -21.92 54.02
N THR A 194 -0.54 -23.22 53.99
CA THR A 194 -1.00 -24.20 54.98
C THR A 194 -0.07 -24.36 56.20
N GLY A 195 1.08 -23.65 56.22
CA GLY A 195 2.05 -23.67 57.33
C GLY A 195 1.86 -22.60 58.39
N TYR A 196 0.88 -21.70 58.26
CA TYR A 196 0.60 -20.64 59.25
C TYR A 196 -0.73 -20.90 59.97
N LEU A 197 -0.77 -21.97 60.76
CA LEU A 197 -1.75 -22.13 61.83
C LEU A 197 -1.00 -22.43 63.14
N GLU A 198 -1.12 -21.44 64.04
CA GLU A 198 -0.98 -21.47 65.50
C GLU A 198 0.41 -21.59 66.16
N ILE A 199 0.85 -20.49 66.78
CA ILE A 199 1.44 -20.50 68.15
C ILE A 199 0.95 -19.24 68.90
N PRO A 200 0.24 -19.37 70.05
CA PRO A 200 -0.13 -18.22 70.88
C PRO A 200 1.04 -17.83 71.80
N ASP A 201 1.50 -16.59 71.69
CA ASP A 201 2.58 -16.04 72.51
C ASP A 201 2.08 -15.63 73.90
N LYS A 202 2.58 -16.32 74.94
CA LYS A 202 2.41 -15.97 76.36
C LYS A 202 3.57 -15.06 76.75
N GLY A 203 3.27 -13.81 77.13
CA GLY A 203 4.28 -12.83 77.54
C GLY A 203 5.03 -13.16 78.83
N PRO A 204 5.89 -12.24 79.31
CA PRO A 204 6.07 -12.12 80.75
C PRO A 204 6.06 -10.67 81.28
N THR A 205 5.30 -10.55 82.36
CA THR A 205 5.32 -9.59 83.46
C THR A 205 6.72 -9.10 83.85
N ARG A 206 6.93 -7.78 83.94
CA ARG A 206 8.06 -7.21 84.70
C ARG A 206 7.59 -6.12 85.67
N ARG A 207 7.82 -6.43 86.95
CA ARG A 207 7.66 -5.57 88.14
C ARG A 207 8.56 -4.34 88.05
N GLN A 208 8.07 -3.19 88.53
CA GLN A 208 8.90 -2.23 89.26
C GLN A 208 8.21 -1.84 90.58
N LEU A 209 9.02 -1.81 91.63
CA LEU A 209 8.73 -1.52 93.04
C LEU A 209 9.12 -0.05 93.35
N PRO A 210 8.72 0.50 94.52
CA PRO A 210 8.59 1.92 94.75
C PRO A 210 9.86 2.57 95.34
N SER A 211 9.92 3.90 95.26
CA SER A 211 10.47 4.81 96.27
C SER A 211 9.82 6.18 96.09
#